data_AF-A0A841PVI7-F1
#
_entry.id   AF-A0A841PVI7-F1
#
_cell.length_a   1.000
_cell.length_b   1.000
_cell.length_c   1.000
_cell.angle_alpha   90.00
_cell.angle_beta   90.00
_cell.angle_gamma   90.00
#
_symmetry.space_group_name_H-M   'P 1'
#
loop_
_entity.id
_entity.type
_entity.pdbx_description
1 polymer ?
#
loop_
_entity_poly.entity_id
_entity_poly.type
_entity_poly.pdbx_seq_one_letter_code
_entity_poly.pdbx_strand_id
1 'polypeptide(L)' 'MAREGKYAGPATIALTKQMRERLMERVRKGRQPEGLPEAITGPEVEWLKPAIKARVRYLRGENKLRHATLQGLVDD' A
#
# COMPACT_ATOMS: atom_id res chain seq x y z
N MET A 1 2.97 3.28 0.17
CA MET A 1 3.21 2.42 1.35
C MET A 1 3.68 3.28 2.51
N ALA A 2 3.39 2.87 3.75
CA ALA A 2 3.87 3.54 4.95
C ALA A 2 4.80 2.61 5.76
N ARG A 3 5.85 3.18 6.34
CA ARG A 3 6.73 2.52 7.32
C ARG A 3 6.78 3.44 8.54
N GLU A 4 6.46 2.90 9.72
CA GLU A 4 6.44 3.68 10.98
C GLU A 4 5.55 4.95 10.88
N GLY A 5 4.41 4.84 10.18
CA GLY A 5 3.48 5.95 9.98
C GLY A 5 3.93 7.02 8.97
N LYS A 6 5.11 6.90 8.36
CA LYS A 6 5.63 7.84 7.35
C LYS A 6 5.57 7.24 5.95
N TYR A 7 5.35 8.07 4.93
CA TYR A 7 5.35 7.65 3.54
C TYR A 7 6.72 7.06 3.16
N ALA A 8 6.72 5.77 2.82
CA ALA A 8 7.94 5.02 2.52
C ALA A 8 8.18 4.88 1.01
N GLY A 9 7.26 5.30 0.14
CA GLY A 9 7.38 5.15 -1.32
C GLY A 9 6.27 4.30 -1.94
N PRO A 10 6.18 4.28 -3.28
CA PRO A 10 5.25 3.43 -4.01
C PRO A 10 5.73 1.98 -4.06
N ALA A 11 4.81 1.04 -4.26
CA ALA A 11 5.13 -0.36 -4.50
C ALA A 11 4.20 -0.92 -5.59
N THR A 12 4.76 -1.69 -6.50
CA THR A 12 4.02 -2.33 -7.60
C THR A 12 3.34 -3.60 -7.11
N ILE A 13 2.06 -3.74 -7.43
CA ILE A 13 1.27 -4.94 -7.12
C ILE A 13 1.48 -5.95 -8.25
N ALA A 14 2.52 -6.77 -8.15
CA ALA A 14 2.78 -7.87 -9.10
C ALA A 14 2.29 -9.22 -8.54
N LEU A 15 1.03 -9.25 -8.11
CA LEU A 15 0.41 -10.41 -7.47
C LEU A 15 -0.38 -11.28 -8.47
N THR A 16 -0.59 -12.55 -8.12
CA THR A 16 -1.54 -13.42 -8.82
C THR A 16 -2.97 -12.89 -8.71
N LYS A 17 -3.85 -13.25 -9.65
CA LYS A 17 -5.25 -12.79 -9.68
C LYS A 17 -5.97 -12.99 -8.34
N GLN A 18 -5.83 -14.17 -7.74
CA GLN A 18 -6.44 -14.51 -6.45
C GLN A 18 -5.96 -13.60 -5.31
N MET A 19 -4.66 -13.32 -5.22
CA MET A 19 -4.13 -12.42 -4.18
C MET A 19 -4.53 -10.97 -4.44
N ARG A 20 -4.66 -10.56 -5.70
CA ARG A 20 -5.18 -9.24 -6.07
C ARG A 20 -6.65 -9.08 -5.65
N GLU A 21 -7.48 -10.09 -5.83
CA GLU A 21 -8.89 -10.06 -5.39
C GLU A 21 -8.99 -9.92 -3.86
N ARG A 22 -8.22 -10.70 -3.09
CA ARG A 22 -8.14 -10.57 -1.63
C ARG A 22 -7.70 -9.19 -1.17
N LEU A 23 -6.73 -8.60 -1.87
CA LEU A 23 -6.31 -7.23 -1.61
C LEU A 23 -7.46 -6.24 -1.87
N MET A 24 -8.16 -6.38 -3.00
CA MET A 24 -9.27 -5.49 -3.35
C MET A 24 -10.44 -5.59 -2.35
N GLU A 25 -10.75 -6.78 -1.84
CA GLU A 25 -11.75 -6.93 -0.78
C GLU A 25 -11.36 -6.17 0.50
N ARG A 26 -10.08 -6.20 0.89
CA ARG A 26 -9.58 -5.43 2.03
C ARG A 26 -9.56 -3.93 1.78
N VAL A 27 -9.18 -3.50 0.58
CA VAL A 27 -9.23 -2.10 0.16
C VAL A 27 -10.66 -1.56 0.28
N ARG A 28 -11.65 -2.31 -0.21
CA ARG A 28 -13.08 -1.95 -0.08
C ARG A 28 -13.53 -1.84 1.38
N LYS A 29 -13.08 -2.75 2.25
CA LYS A 29 -13.38 -2.71 3.70
C LYS A 29 -12.66 -1.57 4.44
N GLY A 30 -11.50 -1.15 3.95
CA GLY A 30 -10.64 -0.13 4.56
C GLY A 30 -10.80 1.29 4.01
N ARG A 31 -11.82 1.53 3.17
CA ARG A 31 -12.11 2.84 2.58
C ARG A 31 -12.37 3.90 3.67
N GLN A 32 -11.83 5.11 3.48
CA GLN A 32 -11.89 6.32 4.33
C GLN A 32 -10.80 6.49 5.38
N PRO A 33 -10.02 7.57 5.27
CA PRO A 33 -10.17 8.67 6.25
C PRO A 33 -10.84 9.92 5.65
N GLU A 34 -11.74 10.58 6.36
CA GLU A 34 -12.08 11.99 6.12
C GLU A 34 -10.96 12.87 6.71
N GLY A 35 -10.40 13.80 5.93
CA GLY A 35 -9.39 14.76 6.42
C GLY A 35 -7.94 14.50 6.02
N LEU A 36 -7.68 13.89 4.86
CA LEU A 36 -6.31 13.73 4.36
C LEU A 36 -5.78 14.98 3.63
N PRO A 37 -4.46 15.16 3.59
CA PRO A 37 -3.84 16.26 2.85
C PRO A 37 -4.16 16.17 1.35
N GLU A 38 -4.81 17.21 0.81
CA GLU A 38 -5.20 17.33 -0.60
C GLU A 38 -4.04 17.12 -1.58
N ALA A 39 -2.80 17.40 -1.14
CA ALA A 39 -1.58 17.39 -1.96
C ALA A 39 -1.21 16.03 -2.58
N ILE A 40 -1.79 14.91 -2.14
CA ILE A 40 -1.56 13.57 -2.74
C ILE A 40 -2.91 12.89 -3.06
N THR A 41 -3.88 13.67 -3.53
CA THR A 41 -5.19 13.18 -3.96
C THR A 41 -5.29 13.33 -5.48
N GLY A 42 -4.42 12.62 -6.21
CA GLY A 42 -4.62 12.45 -7.65
C GLY A 42 -5.88 11.62 -7.91
N PRO A 43 -6.53 11.74 -9.08
CA PRO A 43 -7.78 11.02 -9.38
C PRO A 43 -7.65 9.48 -9.30
N GLU A 44 -6.43 8.96 -9.36
CA GLU A 44 -6.12 7.52 -9.27
C GLU A 44 -5.63 7.07 -7.87
N VAL A 45 -5.54 7.98 -6.90
CA VAL A 45 -5.00 7.70 -5.56
C VAL A 45 -6.11 7.76 -4.52
N GLU A 46 -6.38 6.62 -3.89
CA GLU A 46 -7.35 6.51 -2.80
C GLU A 46 -6.64 6.19 -1.48
N TRP A 47 -7.02 6.92 -0.44
CA TRP A 47 -6.50 6.70 0.91
C TRP A 47 -7.34 5.68 1.67
N LEU A 48 -6.64 4.82 2.40
CA LEU A 48 -7.21 3.74 3.19
C LEU A 48 -6.81 3.91 4.66
N LYS A 49 -7.64 3.41 5.57
CA LYS A 49 -7.23 3.27 6.98
C LYS A 49 -5.97 2.40 7.07
N PRO A 50 -5.05 2.68 8.00
CA PRO A 50 -3.83 1.90 8.20
C PRO A 50 -4.12 0.51 8.84
N ALA A 51 -4.95 -0.30 8.19
CA ALA A 51 -5.34 -1.64 8.62
C ALA A 51 -4.70 -2.75 7.76
N ILE A 52 -4.19 -2.41 6.57
CA ILE A 52 -3.62 -3.38 5.64
C ILE A 52 -2.09 -3.42 5.81
N LYS A 53 -1.57 -4.54 6.30
CA LYS A 53 -0.13 -4.82 6.36
C LYS A 53 0.27 -5.73 5.20
N ALA A 54 1.41 -5.45 4.58
CA ALA A 54 1.93 -6.23 3.46
C ALA A 54 3.46 -6.32 3.50
N ARG A 55 3.99 -7.44 2.99
CA ARG A 55 5.41 -7.64 2.78
C ARG A 55 5.80 -7.17 1.38
N VAL A 56 6.84 -6.36 1.29
CA VAL A 56 7.37 -5.83 0.03
C VAL A 56 8.84 -6.22 -0.13
N ARG A 57 9.23 -6.56 -1.35
CA ARG A 57 10.64 -6.65 -1.77
C ARG A 57 11.04 -5.33 -2.38
N TYR A 58 12.19 -4.77 -2.04
CA TYR A 58 12.68 -3.50 -2.56
C TYR A 58 14.21 -3.51 -2.62
N LEU A 59 14.83 -2.56 -3.34
CA LEU A 59 16.29 -2.43 -3.39
C LEU A 59 16.85 -1.95 -2.04
N ARG A 60 17.95 -2.55 -1.59
CA ARG A 60 18.66 -2.14 -0.37
C ARG A 60 19.55 -0.93 -0.68
N GLY A 61 19.67 -0.01 0.27
CA GLY A 61 20.61 1.13 0.19
C GLY A 61 19.94 2.51 0.13
N GLU A 62 18.62 2.57 0.03
CA GLU A 62 17.87 3.83 0.00
C GLU A 62 16.87 3.95 1.16
N ASN A 63 16.68 5.19 1.64
CA ASN A 63 15.73 5.52 2.71
C ASN A 63 14.26 5.33 2.30
N LYS A 64 13.97 5.39 0.99
CA LYS A 64 12.65 5.15 0.41
C LYS A 64 12.65 3.83 -0.35
N LEU A 65 11.47 3.21 -0.41
CA LEU A 65 11.18 2.03 -1.21
C LEU A 65 11.36 2.34 -2.70
N ARG A 66 12.48 1.89 -3.28
CA ARG A 66 12.71 1.89 -4.73
C ARG A 66 12.55 0.51 -5.32
N HIS A 67 11.90 0.46 -6.49
CA HIS A 67 11.56 -0.79 -7.20
C HIS A 67 10.86 -1.79 -6.28
N ALA A 68 9.94 -1.28 -5.44
CA ALA A 68 9.26 -2.12 -4.49
C ALA A 68 8.18 -2.96 -5.18
N THR A 69 8.13 -4.24 -4.86
CA THR A 69 7.14 -5.18 -5.35
C THR A 69 6.45 -5.85 -4.16
N LEU A 70 5.12 -5.87 -4.17
CA LEU A 70 4.34 -6.50 -3.13
C LEU A 70 4.43 -8.02 -3.26
N GLN A 71 4.89 -8.69 -2.20
CA GLN A 71 5.05 -10.15 -2.15
C GLN A 71 3.83 -10.85 -1.56
N GLY A 72 3.13 -10.19 -0.65
CA GLY A 72 1.98 -10.78 0.00
C GLY A 72 1.41 -9.87 1.07
N LEU A 73 0.17 -10.16 1.45
CA LEU A 73 -0.47 -9.54 2.61
C LEU A 73 -0.06 -10.31 3.86
N VAL A 74 0.13 -9.59 4.96
CA VAL A 74 0.31 -10.22 6.27
C VAL A 74 -1.07 -10.30 6.89
N ASP A 75 -1.60 -11.52 7.02
CA ASP A 75 -2.66 -11.80 7.99
C ASP A 75 -2.00 -11.88 9.35
N ASP A 76 -2.59 -11.18 10.31
CA ASP A 76 -2.27 -11.33 11.74
C ASP A 76 -2.89 -12.64 12.25
#